data_AF-A0AAV0MS07-F1
#
_entry.id   AF-A0AAV0MS07-F1
#
_cell.length_a   1.000
_cell.length_b   1.000
_cell.length_c   1.000
_cell.angle_alpha   90.00
_cell.angle_beta   90.00
_cell.angle_gamma   90.00
#
_symmetry.space_group_name_H-M   'P 1'
#
loop_
_entity.id
_entity.type
_entity.pdbx_description
1 polymer ?
#
loop_
_entity_poly.entity_id
_entity_poly.type
_entity_poly.pdbx_seq_one_letter_code
_entity_poly.pdbx_strand_id
1 'polypeptide(L)'
;MHAALCYTEEIKKSRYCDPKAKKWPCAPGRQYYGRGPLQLTWNYNYGPCGRANRFDGLKNPDIVARNRVVAWKAALWFWMKNVRPVVGRGFEPTIRAINGALECNGKNPGAVKARVDFYKGYCKRFGVAPGPNLTC
;
A
#
# COMPACT_ATOMS: atom_id res chain seq x y z
N MET A 1 -3.20 -2.06 13.33
CA MET A 1 -2.46 -3.34 13.42
C MET A 1 -1.30 -3.30 12.44
N HIS A 2 -0.06 -3.34 12.93
CA HIS A 2 1.09 -3.61 12.07
C HIS A 2 1.47 -5.08 12.24
N ALA A 3 1.07 -5.88 11.27
CA ALA A 3 1.41 -7.29 11.22
C ALA A 3 2.68 -7.42 10.40
N ALA A 4 3.81 -7.72 11.05
CA ALA A 4 5.14 -7.82 10.45
C ALA A 4 5.20 -8.90 9.35
N LEU A 5 4.69 -8.59 8.15
CA LEU A 5 4.55 -9.49 7.00
C LEU A 5 3.72 -10.76 7.26
N CYS A 6 2.89 -10.78 8.31
CA CYS A 6 2.08 -11.95 8.68
C CYS A 6 0.86 -12.15 7.77
N TYR A 7 0.30 -11.07 7.22
CA TYR A 7 -0.90 -11.14 6.38
C TYR A 7 -0.60 -10.83 4.92
N THR A 8 -1.09 -11.69 4.03
CA THR A 8 -1.06 -11.48 2.57
C THR A 8 -2.30 -10.78 2.05
N GLU A 9 -3.39 -10.76 2.83
CA GLU A 9 -4.70 -10.22 2.46
C GLU A 9 -5.28 -9.40 3.62
N GLU A 10 -6.13 -8.42 3.28
CA GLU A 10 -6.93 -7.67 4.24
C GLU A 10 -7.85 -8.61 5.03
N ILE A 11 -7.92 -8.41 6.35
CA ILE A 11 -8.73 -9.24 7.25
C ILE A 11 -10.22 -9.00 7.00
N LYS A 12 -10.65 -7.73 7.01
CA LYS A 12 -12.04 -7.34 6.75
C LYS A 12 -12.23 -6.98 5.28
N LYS A 13 -12.44 -8.00 4.45
CA LYS A 13 -12.54 -7.86 2.99
C LYS A 13 -13.80 -7.09 2.57
N SER A 14 -13.66 -6.25 1.54
CA SER A 14 -14.76 -5.64 0.80
C SER A 14 -14.49 -5.71 -0.70
N ARG A 15 -15.44 -5.26 -1.53
CA ARG A 15 -15.32 -5.35 -3.00
C ARG A 15 -14.25 -4.41 -3.55
N TYR A 16 -14.11 -3.21 -2.97
CA TYR A 16 -13.19 -2.15 -3.42
C TYR A 16 -13.25 -1.94 -4.96
N CYS A 17 -14.47 -1.85 -5.47
CA CYS A 17 -14.73 -1.60 -6.88
C CYS A 17 -15.30 -0.19 -7.03
N ASP A 18 -14.56 0.68 -7.70
CA ASP A 18 -15.06 1.98 -8.13
C ASP A 18 -15.56 1.88 -9.58
N PRO A 19 -16.89 1.92 -9.82
CA PRO A 19 -17.46 1.85 -11.16
C PRO A 19 -17.16 3.10 -12.00
N LYS A 20 -16.76 4.22 -11.38
CA LYS A 20 -16.40 5.45 -12.10
C LYS A 20 -15.05 5.34 -12.80
N ALA A 21 -14.19 4.40 -12.40
CA ALA A 21 -12.91 4.13 -13.03
C ALA A 21 -13.06 3.38 -14.37
N LYS A 22 -13.66 4.03 -15.38
CA LYS A 22 -14.01 3.44 -16.69
C LYS A 22 -12.83 2.74 -17.39
N LYS A 23 -11.60 3.25 -17.22
CA LYS A 23 -10.37 2.68 -17.80
C LYS A 23 -9.96 1.35 -17.15
N TRP A 24 -10.41 1.09 -15.93
CA TRP A 24 -10.07 -0.08 -15.13
C TRP A 24 -11.34 -0.73 -14.58
N PRO A 25 -12.21 -1.27 -15.46
CA PRO A 25 -13.50 -1.79 -15.05
C PRO A 25 -13.36 -2.97 -14.10
N CYS A 26 -14.27 -3.09 -13.15
CA CYS A 26 -14.30 -4.22 -12.24
C CYS A 26 -14.73 -5.49 -12.98
N ALA A 27 -13.93 -6.55 -12.88
CA ALA A 27 -14.30 -7.84 -13.45
C ALA A 27 -15.44 -8.49 -12.62
N PRO A 28 -16.40 -9.17 -13.27
CA PRO A 28 -17.46 -9.90 -12.57
C PRO A 28 -16.89 -10.90 -11.55
N GLY A 29 -17.48 -10.94 -10.36
CA GLY A 29 -17.06 -11.84 -9.28
C GLY A 29 -15.69 -11.53 -8.64
N ARG A 30 -14.97 -10.49 -9.08
CA ARG A 30 -13.68 -10.12 -8.51
C ARG A 30 -13.79 -9.02 -7.45
N GLN A 31 -12.88 -9.08 -6.49
CA GLN A 31 -12.75 -8.13 -5.38
C GLN A 31 -11.31 -7.62 -5.30
N TYR A 32 -11.18 -6.33 -5.00
CA TYR A 32 -9.91 -5.60 -5.00
C TYR A 32 -9.52 -5.10 -3.61
N TYR A 33 -9.84 -5.88 -2.57
CA TYR A 33 -9.36 -5.66 -1.21
C TYR A 33 -7.84 -5.70 -1.12
N GLY A 34 -7.30 -5.26 0.02
CA GLY A 34 -5.86 -5.18 0.25
C GLY A 34 -5.15 -6.52 0.07
N ARG A 35 -4.11 -6.55 -0.77
CA ARG A 35 -3.20 -7.71 -0.90
C ARG A 35 -1.73 -7.29 -0.94
N GLY A 36 -0.87 -8.16 -0.46
CA GLY A 36 0.58 -8.00 -0.49
C GLY A 36 1.14 -6.97 0.52
N PRO A 37 2.45 -6.65 0.44
CA PRO A 37 3.17 -5.92 1.49
C PRO A 37 2.67 -4.51 1.78
N LEU A 38 2.18 -3.80 0.75
CA LEU A 38 1.56 -2.47 0.89
C LEU A 38 0.05 -2.48 0.64
N GLN A 39 -0.59 -3.64 0.77
CA GLN A 39 -2.05 -3.79 0.69
C GLN A 39 -2.66 -3.08 -0.53
N LEU A 40 -2.23 -3.47 -1.73
CA LEU A 40 -2.76 -2.94 -2.98
C LEU A 40 -4.30 -3.09 -2.97
N THR A 41 -5.01 -1.97 -3.12
CA THR A 41 -6.47 -1.90 -2.95
C THR A 41 -7.09 -1.09 -4.08
N TRP A 42 -8.31 -1.43 -4.49
CA TRP A 42 -9.11 -0.83 -5.58
C TRP A 42 -8.74 -1.24 -7.02
N ASN A 43 -9.78 -1.46 -7.85
CA ASN A 43 -9.66 -1.77 -9.29
C ASN A 43 -8.74 -0.80 -10.04
N TYR A 44 -8.84 0.50 -9.75
CA TYR A 44 -8.01 1.53 -10.38
C TYR A 44 -6.52 1.48 -9.99
N ASN A 45 -6.15 0.70 -8.97
CA ASN A 45 -4.75 0.40 -8.64
C ASN A 45 -4.33 -0.97 -9.19
N TYR A 46 -5.18 -1.99 -9.06
CA TYR A 46 -4.91 -3.33 -9.58
C TYR A 46 -4.71 -3.34 -11.09
N GLY A 47 -5.57 -2.66 -11.85
CA GLY A 47 -5.48 -2.57 -13.31
C GLY A 47 -4.13 -2.04 -13.82
N PRO A 48 -3.73 -0.80 -13.46
CA PRO A 48 -2.46 -0.24 -13.93
C PRO A 48 -1.23 -0.94 -13.33
N CYS A 49 -1.31 -1.45 -12.09
CA CYS A 49 -0.26 -2.27 -11.50
C CYS A 49 -0.03 -3.56 -12.31
N GLY A 50 -1.11 -4.25 -12.65
CA GLY A 50 -1.10 -5.44 -13.49
C GLY A 50 -0.46 -5.16 -14.85
N ARG A 51 -0.90 -4.10 -15.51
CA ARG A 51 -0.32 -3.67 -16.80
C ARG A 51 1.18 -3.40 -16.70
N ALA A 52 1.66 -2.70 -15.67
CA ALA A 52 3.08 -2.38 -15.50
C ALA A 52 3.94 -3.61 -15.21
N ASN A 53 3.36 -4.65 -14.60
CA ASN A 53 4.08 -5.83 -14.12
C ASN A 53 3.75 -7.13 -14.87
N ARG A 54 3.04 -7.01 -16.00
CA ARG A 54 2.66 -8.13 -16.89
C ARG A 54 1.83 -9.22 -16.19
N PHE A 55 0.83 -8.81 -15.40
CA PHE A 55 -0.21 -9.70 -14.87
C PHE A 55 -1.60 -9.08 -15.04
N ASP A 56 -2.65 -9.90 -15.09
CA ASP A 56 -4.02 -9.40 -15.17
C ASP A 56 -4.54 -9.00 -13.78
N GLY A 57 -4.36 -7.73 -13.41
CA GLY A 57 -4.82 -7.21 -12.14
C GLY A 57 -6.34 -7.12 -12.01
N LEU A 58 -7.10 -7.09 -13.12
CA LEU A 58 -8.54 -6.96 -13.09
C LEU A 58 -9.24 -8.30 -12.99
N LYS A 59 -8.83 -9.29 -13.81
CA LYS A 59 -9.43 -10.63 -13.84
C LYS A 59 -8.75 -11.62 -12.89
N ASN A 60 -7.54 -11.34 -12.44
CA ASN A 60 -6.80 -12.19 -11.49
C ASN A 60 -6.14 -11.38 -10.35
N PRO A 61 -6.90 -10.60 -9.56
CA PRO A 61 -6.32 -9.83 -8.45
C PRO A 61 -5.71 -10.72 -7.34
N ASP A 62 -6.18 -11.96 -7.20
CA ASP A 62 -5.70 -12.91 -6.18
C ASP A 62 -4.22 -13.29 -6.35
N ILE A 63 -3.65 -13.11 -7.55
CA ILE A 63 -2.24 -13.38 -7.81
C ILE A 63 -1.31 -12.54 -6.92
N VAL A 64 -1.75 -11.35 -6.49
CA VAL A 64 -0.99 -10.47 -5.59
C VAL A 64 -0.82 -11.09 -4.20
N ALA A 65 -1.74 -11.96 -3.77
CA ALA A 65 -1.62 -12.69 -2.51
C ALA A 65 -0.93 -14.06 -2.68
N ARG A 66 -1.04 -14.69 -3.85
CA ARG A 66 -0.55 -16.06 -4.09
C ARG A 66 0.88 -16.14 -4.63
N ASN A 67 1.37 -15.09 -5.29
CA ASN A 67 2.71 -15.09 -5.88
C ASN A 67 3.59 -14.03 -5.22
N ARG A 68 4.65 -14.46 -4.52
CA ARG A 68 5.57 -13.56 -3.79
C ARG A 68 6.21 -12.49 -4.67
N VAL A 69 6.58 -12.83 -5.90
CA VAL A 69 7.24 -11.90 -6.83
C VAL A 69 6.24 -10.83 -7.27
N VAL A 70 5.01 -11.23 -7.58
CA VAL A 70 3.95 -10.28 -7.95
C VAL A 70 3.56 -9.40 -6.76
N ALA A 71 3.51 -9.97 -5.55
CA ALA A 71 3.22 -9.22 -4.32
C ALA A 71 4.22 -8.08 -4.10
N TRP A 72 5.52 -8.36 -4.19
CA TRP A 72 6.56 -7.35 -4.02
C TRP A 72 6.62 -6.36 -5.18
N LYS A 73 6.42 -6.82 -6.43
CA LYS A 73 6.27 -5.94 -7.60
C LYS A 73 5.12 -4.95 -7.43
N ALA A 74 3.98 -5.40 -6.89
CA ALA A 74 2.85 -4.54 -6.63
C ALA A 74 3.15 -3.47 -5.56
N ALA A 75 3.80 -3.87 -4.47
CA ALA A 75 4.21 -2.92 -3.43
C ALA A 75 5.20 -1.88 -3.96
N LEU A 76 6.24 -2.31 -4.68
CA LEU A 76 7.23 -1.41 -5.28
C LEU A 76 6.60 -0.51 -6.35
N TRP A 77 5.69 -1.03 -7.18
CA TRP A 77 4.96 -0.21 -8.15
C TRP A 77 4.20 0.92 -7.45
N PHE A 78 3.47 0.62 -6.38
CA PHE A 78 2.74 1.63 -5.62
C PHE A 78 3.69 2.64 -4.98
N TRP A 79 4.79 2.16 -4.38
CA TRP A 79 5.82 3.00 -3.78
C TRP A 79 6.41 3.98 -4.80
N MET A 80 6.89 3.49 -5.94
CA MET A 80 7.53 4.31 -6.96
C MET A 80 6.59 5.37 -7.54
N LYS A 81 5.30 5.03 -7.66
CA LYS A 81 4.29 5.92 -8.23
C LYS A 81 3.79 6.98 -7.25
N ASN A 82 3.48 6.59 -6.01
CA ASN A 82 2.73 7.45 -5.08
C ASN A 82 3.58 7.95 -3.90
N VAL A 83 4.61 7.21 -3.49
CA VAL A 83 5.38 7.50 -2.26
C VAL A 83 6.73 8.11 -2.57
N ARG A 84 7.47 7.54 -3.53
CA ARG A 84 8.81 8.00 -3.92
C ARG A 84 8.90 9.51 -4.18
N PRO A 85 7.93 10.19 -4.84
CA PRO A 85 8.02 11.63 -5.09
C PRO A 85 8.11 12.50 -3.83
N VAL A 86 7.70 11.98 -2.66
CA VAL A 86 7.64 12.76 -1.41
C VAL A 86 8.67 12.33 -0.35
N VAL A 87 9.44 11.26 -0.59
CA VAL A 87 10.41 10.71 0.40
C VAL A 87 11.44 11.75 0.85
N GLY A 88 11.89 12.63 -0.06
CA GLY A 88 12.88 13.67 0.27
C GLY A 88 12.39 14.74 1.26
N ARG A 89 11.11 14.72 1.63
CA ARG A 89 10.49 15.68 2.57
C ARG A 89 10.36 15.13 4.00
N GLY A 90 10.77 13.87 4.22
CA GLY A 90 10.65 13.15 5.49
C GLY A 90 9.78 11.90 5.39
N PHE A 91 9.60 11.21 6.52
CA PHE A 91 8.78 9.99 6.57
C PHE A 91 7.27 10.30 6.63
N GLU A 92 6.88 11.39 7.26
CA GLU A 92 5.50 11.86 7.40
C GLU A 92 4.74 11.94 6.07
N PRO A 93 5.28 12.57 5.00
CA PRO A 93 4.60 12.63 3.71
C PRO A 93 4.36 11.24 3.10
N THR A 94 5.18 10.24 3.44
CA THR A 94 4.98 8.86 2.98
C THR A 94 3.75 8.23 3.63
N ILE A 95 3.50 8.51 4.92
CA ILE A 95 2.28 8.09 5.62
C ILE A 95 1.07 8.75 4.97
N ARG A 96 1.15 10.05 4.67
CA ARG A 96 0.08 10.76 3.94
C ARG A 96 -0.21 10.15 2.58
N ALA A 97 0.83 9.85 1.81
CA ALA A 97 0.69 9.24 0.48
C ALA A 97 0.07 7.84 0.51
N ILE A 98 0.33 7.07 1.58
CA ILE A 98 -0.22 5.71 1.72
C ILE A 98 -1.66 5.74 2.23
N ASN A 99 -1.94 6.48 3.32
CA ASN A 99 -3.25 6.44 3.97
C ASN A 99 -3.60 7.71 4.75
N GLY A 100 -3.13 8.87 4.29
CA GLY A 100 -3.28 10.13 5.04
C GLY A 100 -4.71 10.52 5.35
N ALA A 101 -5.65 10.18 4.48
CA ALA A 101 -7.06 10.47 4.69
C ALA A 101 -7.65 9.76 5.91
N LEU A 102 -7.11 8.60 6.30
CA LEU A 102 -7.59 7.79 7.42
C LEU A 102 -6.70 7.88 8.67
N GLU A 103 -5.41 8.19 8.51
CA GLU A 103 -4.45 8.11 9.62
C GLU A 103 -4.00 9.45 10.16
N CYS A 104 -3.77 10.43 9.28
CA CYS A 104 -3.17 11.70 9.65
C CYS A 104 -4.18 12.71 10.21
N ASN A 105 -3.67 13.82 10.77
CA ASN A 105 -4.45 14.90 11.38
C ASN A 105 -5.27 14.41 12.58
N GLY A 106 -4.66 13.54 13.39
CA GLY A 106 -5.27 13.00 14.61
C GLY A 106 -6.34 11.93 14.39
N LYS A 107 -6.59 11.48 13.16
CA LYS A 107 -7.63 10.48 12.86
C LYS A 107 -7.28 9.08 13.34
N ASN A 108 -6.00 8.68 13.27
CA ASN A 108 -5.54 7.43 13.84
C ASN A 108 -4.09 7.53 14.38
N PRO A 109 -3.91 8.19 15.54
CA PRO A 109 -2.58 8.40 16.13
C PRO A 109 -1.86 7.08 16.42
N GLY A 110 -2.60 6.03 16.81
CA GLY A 110 -2.03 4.70 17.07
C GLY A 110 -1.43 4.05 15.82
N ALA A 111 -2.09 4.18 14.66
CA ALA A 111 -1.54 3.69 13.40
C ALA A 111 -0.29 4.47 12.97
N VAL A 112 -0.33 5.80 13.03
CA VAL A 112 0.83 6.64 12.71
C VAL A 112 2.01 6.31 13.61
N LYS A 113 1.80 6.26 14.93
CA LYS A 113 2.85 5.90 15.90
C LYS A 113 3.50 4.58 15.54
N ALA A 114 2.69 3.56 15.25
CA ALA A 114 3.22 2.25 14.91
C ALA A 114 4.04 2.25 13.60
N ARG A 115 3.66 3.04 12.58
CA ARG A 115 4.50 3.22 11.36
C ARG A 115 5.85 3.84 11.70
N VAL A 116 5.84 4.88 12.53
CA VAL A 116 7.04 5.61 12.95
C VAL A 116 7.96 4.73 13.78
N ASP A 117 7.41 3.91 14.67
CA ASP A 117 8.19 2.97 15.48
C ASP A 117 8.92 1.94 14.60
N PHE A 118 8.25 1.37 13.59
CA PHE A 118 8.89 0.49 12.61
C PHE A 118 9.99 1.20 11.82
N TYR A 119 9.71 2.41 11.33
CA TYR A 119 10.68 3.20 10.57
C TYR A 119 11.93 3.51 11.40
N LYS A 120 11.77 3.97 12.65
CA LYS A 120 12.89 4.20 13.58
C LYS A 120 13.67 2.92 13.87
N GLY A 121 12.98 1.79 14.04
CA GLY A 121 13.60 0.48 14.22
C GLY A 121 14.49 0.08 13.04
N TYR A 122 13.99 0.25 11.81
CA TYR A 122 14.80 -0.02 10.61
C TYR A 122 15.96 0.97 10.45
N CYS A 123 15.75 2.27 10.68
CA CYS A 123 16.82 3.28 10.62
C CYS A 123 17.96 2.92 11.59
N LYS A 124 17.63 2.53 12.83
CA LYS A 124 18.60 2.05 13.82
C LYS A 124 19.39 0.85 13.31
N ARG A 125 18.71 -0.15 12.73
CA ARG A 125 19.36 -1.36 12.20
C ARG A 125 20.29 -1.07 11.03
N PHE A 126 19.97 -0.09 10.19
CA PHE A 126 20.79 0.32 9.05
C PHE A 126 21.85 1.37 9.40
N GLY A 127 21.93 1.83 10.67
CA GLY A 127 22.91 2.83 11.08
C GLY A 127 22.67 4.22 10.47
N VAL A 128 21.42 4.55 10.13
CA VAL A 128 21.05 5.85 9.53
C VAL A 128 20.14 6.65 10.45
N ALA A 129 20.26 7.97 10.42
CA ALA A 129 19.34 8.85 11.13
C ALA A 129 17.95 8.82 10.47
N PRO A 130 16.84 8.77 11.25
CA PRO A 130 15.50 8.75 10.69
C PRO A 130 15.10 10.07 10.00
N GLY A 131 15.81 11.16 10.28
CA GLY A 131 15.51 12.49 9.76
C GLY A 131 14.33 13.17 10.48
N PRO A 132 14.02 14.42 10.09
CA PRO A 132 12.88 15.17 10.62
C PRO A 132 11.55 14.71 10.00
N ASN A 133 10.45 15.34 10.42
CA ASN A 133 9.10 15.15 9.84
C ASN A 133 8.68 13.67 9.80
N LEU A 134 8.50 13.07 10.98
CA LEU A 134 8.15 11.64 11.08
C LEU A 134 6.64 11.38 11.23
N THR A 135 5.90 12.34 11.77
CA THR A 135 4.51 12.14 12.22
C THR A 135 3.55 13.06 11.48
N CYS A 136 2.38 12.51 11.15
CA CYS A 136 1.17 13.25 10.82
C CYS A 136 0.06 12.86 11.84
#